data_AF-A0A258BHB0-F1
#
_entry.id   AF-A0A258BHB0-F1
#
_cell.length_a   1.000
_cell.length_b   1.000
_cell.length_c   1.000
_cell.angle_alpha   90.00
_cell.angle_beta   90.00
_cell.angle_gamma   90.00
#
_symmetry.space_group_name_H-M   'P 1'
#
loop_
_entity.id
_entity.type
_entity.pdbx_description
1 polymer ?
#
loop_
_entity_poly.entity_id
_entity_poly.type
_entity_poly.pdbx_seq_one_letter_code
_entity_poly.pdbx_strand_id
1 'polypeptide(L)'
;RVIAASDAADAAAETDIFSLRGAMPTKRTMAWALVALVFIIGLAWPLTEMIGRSPMLPADMVAAAARPANDGKGNKLTPALSAEAEAAHRGAFKPDVVWTSGPLSTAHAGLSRNCGSCHQQAFVATTDSSCVACHKPSVVPDHASAQRMAKGRLVPTGLGAAEAGVHNAFNLPEGRCASCHKEHEGPDGALMVAQSFCTDCHTGLSGRLNDTKISNVSNWEEHPQFKATVMRAASATTPVFERVSLAGRASEQSGLLYPHDLHMSRTNSVANMVLKQGLPAKNGALSCNYCHTSDSDGVRFKPIEMEKACGACHDLAFAKDGPIVRTLPHGKPEQV
;
A
#
# COMPACT_ATOMS: atom_id res chain seq x y z
N ARG A 1 35.37 53.92 -70.13
CA ARG A 1 35.19 52.52 -70.59
C ARG A 1 33.87 52.07 -69.98
N VAL A 2 32.82 51.96 -70.80
CA VAL A 2 31.49 51.51 -70.37
C VAL A 2 31.64 50.06 -69.92
N ILE A 3 31.31 49.78 -68.65
CA ILE A 3 31.31 48.42 -68.12
C ILE A 3 30.00 47.80 -68.61
N ALA A 4 30.12 46.74 -69.40
CA ALA A 4 28.98 45.98 -69.90
C ALA A 4 28.22 45.36 -68.74
N ALA A 5 26.89 45.38 -68.83
CA ALA A 5 26.03 44.51 -68.04
C ALA A 5 26.31 43.06 -68.48
N SER A 6 27.27 42.42 -67.83
CA SER A 6 27.50 40.98 -67.99
C SER A 6 26.92 40.27 -66.78
N ASP A 7 26.03 39.36 -67.14
CA ASP A 7 25.67 38.14 -66.44
C ASP A 7 24.59 38.29 -65.37
N ALA A 8 23.51 37.57 -65.65
CA ALA A 8 22.33 37.39 -64.83
C ALA A 8 22.71 37.36 -63.34
N ALA A 9 22.10 38.26 -62.57
CA ALA A 9 21.99 38.08 -61.13
C ALA A 9 21.51 36.65 -60.91
N ASP A 10 22.40 35.82 -60.39
CA ASP A 10 22.13 34.43 -60.10
C ASP A 10 20.88 34.42 -59.22
N ALA A 11 19.77 33.87 -59.70
CA ALA A 11 18.49 33.93 -58.97
C ALA A 11 18.62 33.29 -57.58
N ALA A 12 19.58 32.36 -57.42
CA ALA A 12 20.01 31.81 -56.14
C ALA A 12 20.64 32.88 -55.22
N ALA A 13 21.50 33.76 -55.75
CA ALA A 13 22.12 34.86 -55.00
C ALA A 13 21.10 35.94 -54.61
N GLU A 14 20.11 36.24 -55.46
CA GLU A 14 19.03 37.17 -55.10
C GLU A 14 18.14 36.62 -53.97
N THR A 15 17.88 35.30 -53.94
CA THR A 15 17.13 34.69 -52.83
C THR A 15 17.90 34.70 -51.50
N ASP A 16 19.23 34.71 -51.52
CA ASP A 16 20.04 34.80 -50.29
C ASP A 16 20.17 36.24 -49.77
N ILE A 17 20.07 37.25 -50.64
CA ILE A 17 20.15 38.68 -50.25
C ILE A 17 18.80 39.21 -49.72
N PHE A 18 17.68 38.71 -50.25
CA PHE A 18 16.33 39.19 -49.87
C PHE A 18 15.52 38.20 -49.02
N SER A 19 16.08 37.05 -48.65
CA SER A 19 15.44 36.16 -47.67
C SER A 19 16.18 36.17 -46.34
N LEU A 20 15.42 36.04 -45.25
CA LEU A 20 15.95 35.84 -43.89
C LEU A 20 16.85 34.59 -43.74
N ARG A 21 17.07 33.82 -44.82
CA ARG A 21 17.84 32.58 -44.84
C ARG A 21 19.34 32.80 -44.67
N GLY A 22 19.87 33.96 -45.07
CA GLY A 22 21.27 34.35 -44.87
C GLY A 22 21.58 34.94 -43.48
N ALA A 23 20.56 35.46 -42.78
CA ALA A 23 20.72 36.12 -41.48
C ALA A 23 20.25 35.28 -40.28
N MET A 24 19.35 34.30 -40.49
CA MET A 24 18.86 33.44 -39.42
C MET A 24 19.66 32.15 -39.28
N PRO A 25 19.89 31.66 -38.04
CA PRO A 25 20.46 30.33 -37.82
C PRO A 25 19.62 29.25 -38.52
N THR A 26 20.26 28.14 -38.89
CA THR A 26 19.54 27.01 -39.51
C THR A 26 18.33 26.56 -38.70
N LYS A 27 17.32 25.98 -39.35
CA LYS A 27 16.13 25.42 -38.68
C LYS A 27 16.51 24.43 -37.56
N ARG A 28 17.60 23.67 -37.74
CA ARG A 28 18.13 22.73 -36.74
C ARG A 28 18.67 23.44 -35.50
N THR A 29 19.42 24.52 -35.68
CA THR A 29 19.96 25.31 -34.55
C THR A 29 18.86 26.06 -33.81
N MET A 30 17.86 26.59 -34.53
CA MET A 30 16.70 27.20 -33.89
C MET A 30 15.84 26.19 -33.13
N ALA A 31 15.65 24.98 -33.66
CA ALA A 31 14.94 23.91 -32.96
C ALA A 31 15.65 23.49 -31.66
N TRP A 32 16.98 23.31 -31.69
CA TRP A 32 17.74 23.00 -30.48
C TRP A 32 17.77 24.17 -29.48
N ALA A 33 17.81 25.42 -29.96
CA ALA A 33 17.68 26.59 -29.10
C ALA A 33 16.31 26.65 -28.41
N LEU A 34 15.22 26.32 -29.13
CA LEU A 34 13.89 26.23 -28.55
C LEU A 34 13.78 25.10 -27.52
N VAL A 35 14.35 23.92 -27.81
CA VAL A 35 14.40 22.81 -26.84
C VAL A 35 15.17 23.22 -25.59
N ALA A 36 16.35 23.83 -25.74
CA ALA A 36 17.13 24.31 -24.61
C ALA A 36 16.37 25.39 -23.81
N LEU A 37 15.68 26.31 -24.49
CA LEU A 37 14.84 27.32 -23.86
C LEU A 37 13.70 26.67 -23.05
N VAL A 38 13.00 25.68 -23.61
CA VAL A 38 11.93 24.95 -22.92
C VAL A 38 12.48 24.18 -21.71
N PHE A 39 13.65 23.56 -21.83
CA PHE A 39 14.31 22.89 -20.69
C PHE A 39 14.73 23.89 -19.59
N ILE A 40 15.26 25.05 -19.98
CA ILE A 40 15.67 26.09 -19.03
C ILE A 40 14.44 26.67 -18.31
N ILE A 41 13.39 27.00 -19.05
CA ILE A 41 12.15 27.57 -18.48
C ILE A 41 11.36 26.51 -17.68
N GLY A 42 11.24 25.30 -18.21
CA GLY A 42 10.39 24.26 -17.64
C GLY A 42 11.06 23.45 -16.53
N LEU A 43 12.39 23.41 -16.47
CA LEU A 43 13.13 22.55 -15.53
C LEU A 43 14.13 23.34 -14.68
N ALA A 44 15.00 24.15 -15.30
CA ALA A 44 16.05 24.85 -14.56
C ALA A 44 15.50 25.99 -13.70
N TRP A 45 14.58 26.80 -14.24
CA TRP A 45 13.99 27.94 -13.54
C TRP A 45 13.19 27.55 -12.28
N PRO A 46 12.25 26.57 -12.33
CA PRO A 46 11.55 26.13 -11.12
C PRO A 46 12.49 25.52 -10.08
N LEU A 47 13.52 24.77 -10.51
CA LEU A 47 14.50 24.20 -9.60
C LEU A 47 15.32 25.28 -8.89
N THR A 48 15.77 26.31 -9.59
CA THR A 48 16.51 27.42 -8.95
C THR A 48 15.65 28.21 -7.96
N GLU A 49 14.37 28.42 -8.28
CA GLU A 49 13.40 29.05 -7.38
C GLU A 49 13.10 28.19 -6.14
N MET A 50 12.96 26.88 -6.31
CA MET A 50 12.75 25.95 -5.19
C MET A 50 13.97 25.87 -4.27
N ILE A 51 15.19 25.87 -4.81
CA ILE A 51 16.43 25.81 -4.04
C ILE A 51 16.67 27.14 -3.28
N GLY A 52 16.24 28.27 -3.85
CA GLY A 52 16.45 29.61 -3.26
C GLY A 52 15.41 30.04 -2.22
N ARG A 53 14.23 29.40 -2.17
CA ARG A 53 13.18 29.75 -1.20
C ARG A 53 13.49 29.18 0.18
N SER A 54 13.54 30.07 1.17
CA SER A 54 13.47 29.66 2.58
C SER A 54 12.11 29.03 2.87
N PRO A 55 12.03 27.90 3.60
CA PRO A 55 10.81 27.10 3.79
C PRO A 55 9.84 27.71 4.81
N MET A 56 9.89 29.02 5.04
CA MET A 56 9.00 29.66 5.99
C MET A 56 7.68 29.99 5.30
N LEU A 57 6.72 29.07 5.45
CA LEU A 57 5.33 29.36 5.13
C LEU A 57 4.84 30.56 5.96
N PRO A 58 3.88 31.33 5.43
CA PRO A 58 3.15 32.33 6.19
C PRO A 58 2.65 31.73 7.51
N ALA A 59 2.86 32.45 8.62
CA ALA A 59 2.60 31.94 9.97
C ALA A 59 1.14 31.50 10.18
N ASP A 60 0.22 32.12 9.45
CA ASP A 60 -1.21 31.79 9.40
C ASP A 60 -1.48 30.42 8.74
N MET A 61 -0.74 30.05 7.69
CA MET A 61 -0.86 28.74 7.05
C MET A 61 -0.31 27.62 7.95
N VAL A 62 0.83 27.86 8.61
CA VAL A 62 1.40 26.92 9.59
C VAL A 62 0.45 26.75 10.78
N ALA A 63 -0.11 27.86 11.29
CA ALA A 63 -1.08 27.83 12.37
C ALA A 63 -2.39 27.13 11.98
N ALA A 64 -2.84 27.26 10.73
CA ALA A 64 -4.03 26.57 10.24
C ALA A 64 -3.81 25.05 10.08
N ALA A 65 -2.63 24.64 9.60
CA ALA A 65 -2.26 23.22 9.47
C ALA A 65 -1.99 22.55 10.83
N ALA A 66 -1.55 23.32 11.83
CA ALA A 66 -1.30 22.84 13.20
C ALA A 66 -2.56 22.77 14.08
N ARG A 67 -3.72 23.22 13.59
CA ARG A 67 -4.98 23.08 14.34
C ARG A 67 -5.41 21.61 14.34
N PRO A 68 -5.54 20.96 15.51
CA PRO A 68 -6.17 19.66 15.56
C PRO A 68 -7.62 19.81 15.10
N ALA A 69 -8.02 19.04 14.08
CA ALA A 69 -9.42 19.00 13.61
C ALA A 69 -10.39 18.45 14.69
N ASN A 70 -9.87 17.94 15.81
CA ASN A 70 -10.62 17.48 16.97
C ASN A 70 -10.10 18.19 18.23
N ASP A 71 -10.72 19.31 18.60
CA ASP A 71 -10.59 19.93 19.92
C ASP A 71 -11.44 19.23 20.99
N GLY A 72 -11.91 18.01 20.72
CA GLY A 72 -12.77 17.23 21.62
C GLY A 72 -14.17 17.83 21.80
N LYS A 73 -14.48 18.97 21.17
CA LYS A 73 -15.82 19.53 21.13
C LYS A 73 -16.44 19.05 19.83
N GLY A 74 -17.13 17.92 19.88
CA GLY A 74 -17.79 17.29 18.75
C GLY A 74 -18.53 18.32 17.90
N ASN A 75 -17.85 18.81 16.85
CA ASN A 75 -18.46 19.70 15.89
C ASN A 75 -19.38 18.79 15.10
N LYS A 76 -20.68 18.83 15.43
CA LYS A 76 -21.70 18.05 14.76
C LYS A 76 -21.59 18.34 13.27
N LEU A 77 -21.07 17.35 12.54
CA LEU A 77 -20.98 17.34 11.09
C LEU A 77 -22.37 17.61 10.54
N THR A 78 -22.58 18.77 9.93
CA THR A 78 -23.74 18.97 9.05
C THR A 78 -23.42 18.24 7.74
N PRO A 79 -24.22 17.25 7.32
CA PRO A 79 -23.98 16.48 6.08
C PRO A 79 -24.09 17.31 4.79
N ALA A 80 -24.49 18.58 4.88
CA ALA A 80 -24.76 19.45 3.73
C ALA A 80 -23.51 19.72 2.88
N LEU A 81 -22.35 19.97 3.53
CA LEU A 81 -21.14 20.41 2.80
C LEU A 81 -20.47 19.31 1.95
N SER A 82 -20.77 18.02 2.18
CA SER A 82 -20.23 16.94 1.35
C SER A 82 -21.11 16.61 0.15
N ALA A 83 -22.44 16.66 0.28
CA ALA A 83 -23.34 16.31 -0.83
C ALA A 83 -23.42 17.42 -1.89
N GLU A 84 -23.37 18.69 -1.48
CA GLU A 84 -23.45 19.85 -2.39
C GLU A 84 -22.14 20.08 -3.15
N ALA A 85 -20.98 19.76 -2.55
CA ALA A 85 -19.68 19.81 -3.22
C ALA A 85 -19.43 18.65 -4.20
N GLU A 86 -20.05 17.49 -3.95
CA GLU A 86 -19.86 16.27 -4.73
C GLU A 86 -20.84 16.18 -5.91
N ALA A 87 -22.04 16.78 -5.78
CA ALA A 87 -23.06 16.81 -6.84
C ALA A 87 -22.78 17.83 -7.97
N ALA A 88 -21.94 18.85 -7.75
CA ALA A 88 -21.86 20.00 -8.66
C ALA A 88 -21.16 19.75 -10.01
N HIS A 89 -20.35 18.70 -10.20
CA HIS A 89 -19.53 18.60 -11.42
C HIS A 89 -19.26 17.17 -11.88
N ARG A 90 -20.29 16.48 -12.37
CA ARG A 90 -20.08 15.34 -13.29
C ARG A 90 -19.83 15.92 -14.68
N GLY A 91 -18.55 16.00 -15.09
CA GLY A 91 -18.15 16.36 -16.47
C GLY A 91 -17.29 17.62 -16.63
N ALA A 92 -17.01 18.38 -15.57
CA ALA A 92 -16.04 19.49 -15.63
C ALA A 92 -14.64 18.99 -15.26
N PHE A 93 -13.63 19.32 -16.09
CA PHE A 93 -12.23 19.13 -15.73
C PHE A 93 -11.96 19.88 -14.42
N LYS A 94 -11.60 19.15 -13.36
CA LYS A 94 -11.24 19.71 -12.07
C LYS A 94 -9.71 19.78 -12.01
N PRO A 95 -9.07 20.90 -12.39
CA PRO A 95 -7.61 21.01 -12.39
C PRO A 95 -7.02 20.73 -11.00
N ASP A 96 -7.75 21.05 -9.93
CA ASP A 96 -7.32 20.79 -8.56
C ASP A 96 -7.20 19.29 -8.25
N VAL A 97 -7.99 18.42 -8.90
CA VAL A 97 -7.92 16.96 -8.70
C VAL A 97 -6.60 16.38 -9.20
N VAL A 98 -5.99 17.01 -10.21
CA VAL A 98 -4.66 16.63 -10.74
C VAL A 98 -3.56 16.81 -9.68
N TRP A 99 -3.78 17.70 -8.72
CA TRP A 99 -2.84 17.98 -7.62
C TRP A 99 -3.19 17.26 -6.32
N THR A 100 -4.22 16.41 -6.32
CA THR A 100 -4.55 15.60 -5.13
C THR A 100 -3.67 14.37 -5.06
N SER A 101 -3.21 14.02 -3.86
CA SER A 101 -2.38 12.82 -3.67
C SER A 101 -3.17 11.52 -3.85
N GLY A 102 -4.50 11.57 -3.76
CA GLY A 102 -5.40 10.40 -3.81
C GLY A 102 -6.07 10.10 -2.46
N PRO A 103 -7.06 9.18 -2.43
CA PRO A 103 -7.73 8.78 -1.20
C PRO A 103 -6.83 7.89 -0.31
N LEU A 104 -7.01 8.01 1.01
CA LEU A 104 -6.30 7.16 1.97
C LEU A 104 -6.83 5.71 1.97
N SER A 105 -6.02 4.80 2.51
CA SER A 105 -6.37 3.41 2.83
C SER A 105 -7.57 3.30 3.77
N THR A 106 -8.25 2.15 3.74
CA THR A 106 -9.41 1.89 4.59
C THR A 106 -9.08 2.07 6.07
N ALA A 107 -7.91 1.59 6.50
CA ALA A 107 -7.44 1.71 7.89
C ALA A 107 -7.24 3.17 8.33
N HIS A 108 -6.86 4.05 7.40
CA HIS A 108 -6.62 5.47 7.67
C HIS A 108 -7.72 6.40 7.11
N ALA A 109 -8.85 5.88 6.62
CA ALA A 109 -9.89 6.69 5.98
C ALA A 109 -10.39 7.84 6.89
N GLY A 110 -10.42 7.61 8.19
CA GLY A 110 -10.77 8.62 9.21
C GLY A 110 -9.79 9.79 9.31
N LEU A 111 -8.57 9.66 8.79
CA LEU A 111 -7.53 10.70 8.78
C LEU A 111 -7.56 11.57 7.52
N SER A 112 -8.48 11.32 6.58
CA SER A 112 -8.55 12.01 5.28
C SER A 112 -8.67 13.54 5.37
N ARG A 113 -9.14 14.07 6.50
CA ARG A 113 -9.25 15.51 6.77
C ARG A 113 -8.23 16.03 7.78
N ASN A 114 -7.29 15.20 8.22
CA ASN A 114 -6.27 15.54 9.22
C ASN A 114 -4.86 15.22 8.70
N CYS A 115 -4.47 15.91 7.62
CA CYS A 115 -3.21 15.70 6.90
C CYS A 115 -1.98 15.86 7.82
N GLY A 116 -2.07 16.74 8.82
CA GLY A 116 -1.01 17.00 9.80
C GLY A 116 -0.67 15.81 10.70
N SER A 117 -1.50 14.76 10.71
CA SER A 117 -1.19 13.50 11.41
C SER A 117 0.08 12.83 10.86
N CYS A 118 0.30 12.94 9.54
CA CYS A 118 1.44 12.36 8.85
C CYS A 118 2.39 13.45 8.30
N HIS A 119 1.83 14.51 7.73
CA HIS A 119 2.59 15.63 7.18
C HIS A 119 2.87 16.69 8.25
N GLN A 120 3.86 16.41 9.10
CA GLN A 120 4.21 17.26 10.24
C GLN A 120 4.95 18.55 9.86
N GLN A 121 5.60 18.57 8.70
CA GLN A 121 6.31 19.74 8.18
C GLN A 121 6.04 19.90 6.68
N ALA A 122 5.77 21.14 6.27
CA ALA A 122 5.52 21.46 4.87
C ALA A 122 6.75 21.21 3.99
N PHE A 123 6.52 20.72 2.77
CA PHE A 123 7.56 20.36 1.79
C PHE A 123 8.57 19.30 2.28
N VAL A 124 8.25 18.63 3.39
CA VAL A 124 9.01 17.51 3.92
C VAL A 124 8.12 16.28 3.77
N ALA A 125 8.67 15.22 3.16
CA ALA A 125 7.98 13.96 3.06
C ALA A 125 7.66 13.40 4.46
N THR A 126 6.59 12.61 4.57
CA THR A 126 6.21 11.94 5.83
C THR A 126 7.38 11.16 6.40
N THR A 127 7.67 11.37 7.68
CA THR A 127 8.77 10.74 8.40
C THR A 127 8.29 9.51 9.15
N ASP A 128 9.19 8.55 9.41
CA ASP A 128 8.85 7.36 10.20
C ASP A 128 8.39 7.72 11.63
N SER A 129 8.87 8.85 12.18
CA SER A 129 8.44 9.38 13.48
C SER A 129 6.93 9.70 13.51
N SER A 130 6.35 10.11 12.38
CA SER A 130 4.90 10.34 12.27
C SER A 130 4.11 9.04 12.35
N CYS A 131 4.63 7.96 11.76
CA CYS A 131 4.02 6.64 11.77
C CYS A 131 4.05 6.03 13.19
N VAL A 132 5.24 6.00 13.82
CA VAL A 132 5.42 5.37 15.14
C VAL A 132 4.87 6.19 16.32
N ALA A 133 4.37 7.40 16.04
CA ALA A 133 3.58 8.16 17.01
C ALA A 133 2.32 7.37 17.41
N CYS A 134 1.67 6.71 16.45
CA CYS A 134 0.50 5.85 16.66
C CYS A 134 0.85 4.35 16.60
N HIS A 135 1.67 3.92 15.63
CA HIS A 135 2.08 2.53 15.45
C HIS A 135 3.28 2.18 16.33
N LYS A 136 3.02 1.91 17.61
CA LYS A 136 4.09 1.51 18.53
C LYS A 136 4.70 0.17 18.10
N PRO A 137 6.04 0.02 18.15
CA PRO A 137 6.71 -1.24 17.81
C PRO A 137 6.23 -2.46 18.62
N SER A 138 5.67 -2.23 19.81
CA SER A 138 5.07 -3.29 20.64
C SER A 138 3.76 -3.85 20.07
N VAL A 139 3.06 -3.08 19.23
CA VAL A 139 1.76 -3.43 18.63
C VAL A 139 1.94 -3.79 17.16
N VAL A 140 2.76 -3.01 16.45
CA VAL A 140 3.14 -3.24 15.05
C VAL A 140 4.67 -3.35 15.01
N PRO A 141 5.21 -4.57 15.17
CA PRO A 141 6.65 -4.77 15.11
C PRO A 141 7.20 -4.43 13.73
N ASP A 142 8.42 -3.90 13.71
CA ASP A 142 9.15 -3.71 12.45
C ASP A 142 9.34 -5.05 11.74
N HIS A 143 9.43 -5.00 10.40
CA HIS A 143 9.74 -6.16 9.59
C HIS A 143 11.09 -6.79 9.98
N ALA A 144 12.08 -5.97 10.32
CA ALA A 144 13.32 -6.31 10.99
C ALA A 144 13.91 -5.04 11.63
N SER A 145 14.98 -5.14 12.43
CA SER A 145 15.66 -3.94 12.93
C SER A 145 16.16 -3.08 11.76
N ALA A 146 16.15 -1.74 11.91
CA ALA A 146 16.55 -0.80 10.86
C ALA A 146 17.90 -1.15 10.21
N GLN A 147 18.89 -1.57 11.01
CA GLN A 147 20.20 -1.99 10.50
C GLN A 147 20.13 -3.25 9.63
N ARG A 148 19.27 -4.22 9.99
CA ARG A 148 19.06 -5.43 9.18
C ARG A 148 18.28 -5.13 7.91
N MET A 149 17.29 -4.25 7.96
CA MET A 149 16.58 -3.80 6.76
C MET A 149 17.53 -3.11 5.77
N ALA A 150 18.37 -2.19 6.25
CA ALA A 150 19.38 -1.51 5.43
C ALA A 150 20.38 -2.49 4.80
N LYS A 151 20.84 -3.50 5.54
CA LYS A 151 21.76 -4.53 5.03
C LYS A 151 21.08 -5.56 4.12
N GLY A 152 19.81 -5.87 4.36
CA GLY A 152 19.05 -6.87 3.62
C GLY A 152 18.63 -6.42 2.23
N ARG A 153 18.55 -5.10 2.00
CA ARG A 153 18.19 -4.50 0.72
C ARG A 153 19.29 -4.69 -0.33
N LEU A 154 18.88 -4.81 -1.60
CA LEU A 154 19.78 -4.63 -2.73
C LEU A 154 20.38 -3.22 -2.72
N VAL A 155 21.71 -3.15 -2.79
CA VAL A 155 22.43 -1.87 -2.92
C VAL A 155 22.29 -1.40 -4.37
N PRO A 156 21.70 -0.21 -4.63
CA PRO A 156 21.60 0.32 -5.98
C PRO A 156 23.00 0.52 -6.57
N THR A 157 23.16 0.20 -7.86
CA THR A 157 24.43 0.40 -8.60
C THR A 157 24.18 1.23 -9.85
N GLY A 158 25.24 1.85 -10.39
CA GLY A 158 25.16 2.67 -11.60
C GLY A 158 24.15 3.82 -11.46
N LEU A 159 23.23 3.95 -12.42
CA LEU A 159 22.20 4.98 -12.41
C LEU A 159 21.27 4.89 -11.20
N GLY A 160 20.99 3.68 -10.68
CA GLY A 160 20.17 3.51 -9.48
C GLY A 160 20.83 4.09 -8.22
N ALA A 161 22.17 4.09 -8.16
CA ALA A 161 22.89 4.76 -7.06
C ALA A 161 22.76 6.29 -7.16
N ALA A 162 22.76 6.84 -8.37
CA ALA A 162 22.53 8.27 -8.60
C ALA A 162 21.09 8.66 -8.21
N GLU A 163 20.09 7.86 -8.59
CA GLU A 163 18.69 8.06 -8.21
C GLU A 163 18.50 8.02 -6.69
N ALA A 164 19.06 7.02 -6.01
CA ALA A 164 19.03 6.94 -4.56
C ALA A 164 19.70 8.17 -3.89
N GLY A 165 20.77 8.70 -4.50
CA GLY A 165 21.40 9.96 -4.08
C GLY A 165 20.45 11.16 -4.21
N VAL A 166 19.72 11.26 -5.33
CA VAL A 166 18.70 12.29 -5.55
C VAL A 166 17.56 12.15 -4.55
N HIS A 167 17.01 10.95 -4.35
CA HIS A 167 15.96 10.70 -3.36
C HIS A 167 16.39 11.16 -1.96
N ASN A 168 17.60 10.82 -1.53
CA ASN A 168 18.14 11.30 -0.26
C ASN A 168 18.22 12.83 -0.19
N ALA A 169 18.65 13.49 -1.26
CA ALA A 169 18.72 14.96 -1.32
C ALA A 169 17.34 15.64 -1.21
N PHE A 170 16.27 14.97 -1.67
CA PHE A 170 14.88 15.42 -1.54
C PHE A 170 14.16 14.86 -0.30
N ASN A 171 14.92 14.42 0.72
CA ASN A 171 14.39 13.88 1.98
C ASN A 171 13.46 12.66 1.77
N LEU A 172 13.82 11.81 0.82
CA LEU A 172 13.16 10.54 0.53
C LEU A 172 14.13 9.36 0.72
N PRO A 173 14.76 9.17 1.90
CA PRO A 173 15.67 8.06 2.08
C PRO A 173 14.94 6.73 1.92
N GLU A 174 15.70 5.77 1.41
CA GLU A 174 15.27 4.41 1.16
C GLU A 174 15.11 3.62 2.46
N GLY A 175 14.09 2.75 2.54
CA GLY A 175 13.85 1.88 3.71
C GLY A 175 13.01 2.52 4.82
N ARG A 176 12.33 3.64 4.54
CA ARG A 176 11.31 4.23 5.41
C ARG A 176 10.02 3.40 5.40
N CYS A 177 9.14 3.63 6.38
CA CYS A 177 7.80 3.02 6.40
C CYS A 177 7.06 3.25 5.07
N ALA A 178 7.07 4.50 4.59
CA ALA A 178 6.40 4.91 3.36
C ALA A 178 7.10 4.48 2.06
N SER A 179 8.28 3.85 2.13
CA SER A 179 8.94 3.25 0.95
C SER A 179 8.21 1.98 0.48
N CYS A 180 7.55 1.26 1.38
CA CYS A 180 6.79 0.05 1.06
C CYS A 180 5.31 0.18 1.43
N HIS A 181 4.99 0.80 2.57
CA HIS A 181 3.62 1.08 2.99
C HIS A 181 3.17 2.43 2.43
N LYS A 182 2.88 2.43 1.12
CA LYS A 182 2.46 3.64 0.42
C LYS A 182 1.02 3.97 0.77
N GLU A 183 0.81 5.23 1.10
CA GLU A 183 -0.51 5.81 1.35
C GLU A 183 -0.92 6.70 0.17
N HIS A 184 -2.22 7.00 0.09
CA HIS A 184 -2.90 7.68 -1.00
C HIS A 184 -3.16 6.84 -2.26
N GLU A 185 -2.99 5.53 -2.16
CA GLU A 185 -3.27 4.57 -3.26
C GLU A 185 -4.71 4.00 -3.17
N GLY A 186 -5.58 4.64 -2.39
CA GLY A 186 -6.98 4.25 -2.19
C GLY A 186 -7.21 3.17 -1.13
N PRO A 187 -8.44 2.63 -1.03
CA PRO A 187 -8.88 1.78 0.08
C PRO A 187 -7.99 0.56 0.35
N ASP A 188 -7.39 0.02 -0.72
CA ASP A 188 -6.49 -1.14 -0.69
C ASP A 188 -5.00 -0.76 -0.65
N GLY A 189 -4.69 0.54 -0.65
CA GLY A 189 -3.38 1.10 -0.98
C GLY A 189 -2.21 0.63 -0.11
N ALA A 190 -2.40 0.58 1.21
CA ALA A 190 -1.38 0.08 2.14
C ALA A 190 -1.18 -1.46 2.07
N LEU A 191 -2.10 -2.18 1.40
CA LEU A 191 -2.10 -3.63 1.21
C LEU A 191 -1.65 -4.04 -0.20
N MET A 192 -1.51 -3.09 -1.13
CA MET A 192 -1.01 -3.30 -2.47
C MET A 192 0.51 -3.46 -2.44
N VAL A 193 0.98 -4.65 -2.05
CA VAL A 193 2.41 -4.98 -2.03
C VAL A 193 2.81 -5.44 -3.43
N ALA A 194 3.45 -4.56 -4.20
CA ALA A 194 4.12 -4.97 -5.43
C ALA A 194 5.15 -6.07 -5.11
N GLN A 195 5.27 -7.08 -5.98
CA GLN A 195 6.21 -8.19 -5.77
C GLN A 195 7.64 -7.70 -5.50
N SER A 196 8.05 -6.61 -6.15
CA SER A 196 9.35 -5.96 -5.95
C SER A 196 9.62 -5.57 -4.50
N PHE A 197 8.61 -5.09 -3.74
CA PHE A 197 8.80 -4.70 -2.35
C PHE A 197 9.28 -5.87 -1.47
N CYS A 198 8.90 -7.09 -1.81
CA CYS A 198 9.38 -8.29 -1.15
C CYS A 198 10.75 -8.70 -1.71
N THR A 199 10.87 -8.80 -3.03
CA THR A 199 12.05 -9.40 -3.68
C THR A 199 13.30 -8.52 -3.61
N ASP A 200 13.15 -7.20 -3.49
CA ASP A 200 14.28 -6.25 -3.38
C ASP A 200 15.10 -6.46 -2.10
N CYS A 201 14.49 -7.08 -1.09
CA CYS A 201 15.17 -7.51 0.13
C CYS A 201 15.38 -9.03 0.14
N HIS A 202 14.39 -9.82 -0.26
CA HIS A 202 14.42 -11.27 -0.09
C HIS A 202 15.18 -12.04 -1.18
N THR A 203 15.48 -11.45 -2.34
CA THR A 203 16.27 -12.10 -3.40
C THR A 203 17.74 -12.17 -3.00
N GLY A 204 18.25 -13.36 -2.67
CA GLY A 204 19.64 -13.52 -2.25
C GLY A 204 19.94 -12.92 -0.86
N LEU A 205 18.92 -12.78 -0.01
CA LEU A 205 19.03 -12.29 1.36
C LEU A 205 20.10 -13.02 2.17
N SER A 206 20.23 -14.34 2.01
CA SER A 206 21.23 -15.15 2.73
C SER A 206 22.67 -14.76 2.43
N GLY A 207 22.94 -14.18 1.25
CA GLY A 207 24.27 -13.65 0.90
C GLY A 207 24.57 -12.28 1.51
N ARG A 208 23.55 -11.55 1.96
CA ARG A 208 23.67 -10.24 2.62
C ARG A 208 23.56 -10.33 4.14
N LEU A 209 22.75 -11.26 4.63
CA LEU A 209 22.54 -11.56 6.05
C LEU A 209 22.89 -13.03 6.32
N ASN A 210 24.17 -13.32 6.57
CA ASN A 210 24.67 -14.69 6.73
C ASN A 210 24.08 -15.44 7.95
N ASP A 211 23.50 -14.71 8.91
CA ASP A 211 22.85 -15.26 10.10
C ASP A 211 21.33 -15.45 9.95
N THR A 212 20.76 -15.12 8.78
CA THR A 212 19.32 -15.23 8.56
C THR A 212 18.87 -16.68 8.46
N LYS A 213 17.75 -16.99 9.12
CA LYS A 213 17.02 -18.27 8.94
C LYS A 213 15.90 -18.16 7.91
N ILE A 214 15.74 -16.98 7.30
CA ILE A 214 14.72 -16.71 6.29
C ILE A 214 15.27 -17.13 4.93
N SER A 215 14.53 -17.97 4.22
CA SER A 215 14.88 -18.39 2.86
C SER A 215 14.88 -17.22 1.89
N ASN A 216 15.67 -17.33 0.82
CA ASN A 216 15.59 -16.39 -0.29
C ASN A 216 14.24 -16.56 -1.00
N VAL A 217 13.62 -15.45 -1.38
CA VAL A 217 12.37 -15.41 -2.14
C VAL A 217 12.58 -14.45 -3.29
N SER A 218 12.83 -15.00 -4.48
CA SER A 218 13.11 -14.20 -5.69
C SER A 218 11.86 -13.95 -6.53
N ASN A 219 10.82 -14.77 -6.35
CA ASN A 219 9.54 -14.68 -7.03
C ASN A 219 8.45 -15.43 -6.24
N TRP A 220 7.21 -15.38 -6.73
CA TRP A 220 6.09 -16.07 -6.09
C TRP A 220 6.13 -17.58 -6.29
N GLU A 221 6.70 -18.08 -7.39
CA GLU A 221 6.83 -19.51 -7.67
C GLU A 221 7.79 -20.20 -6.67
N GLU A 222 8.82 -19.49 -6.22
CA GLU A 222 9.82 -19.93 -5.25
C GLU A 222 9.45 -19.58 -3.81
N HIS A 223 8.29 -18.95 -3.58
CA HIS A 223 7.87 -18.56 -2.24
C HIS A 223 7.60 -19.82 -1.38
N PRO A 224 8.28 -19.98 -0.23
CA PRO A 224 8.04 -21.11 0.65
C PRO A 224 6.59 -21.08 1.15
N GLN A 225 5.98 -22.24 1.40
CA GLN A 225 4.61 -22.26 1.93
C GLN A 225 4.49 -21.45 3.22
N PHE A 226 3.31 -20.83 3.40
CA PHE A 226 3.03 -20.04 4.59
C PHE A 226 3.20 -20.87 5.86
N LYS A 227 3.55 -20.19 6.94
CA LYS A 227 3.51 -20.78 8.29
C LYS A 227 2.21 -20.39 8.97
N ALA A 228 1.46 -21.38 9.43
CA ALA A 228 0.28 -21.17 10.28
C ALA A 228 0.68 -21.32 11.74
N THR A 229 0.06 -20.54 12.63
CA THR A 229 0.11 -20.81 14.07
C THR A 229 -0.85 -21.95 14.38
N VAL A 230 -0.36 -23.04 14.95
CA VAL A 230 -1.17 -24.20 15.36
C VAL A 230 -0.96 -24.50 16.84
N MET A 231 -1.98 -25.04 17.49
CA MET A 231 -1.86 -25.60 18.82
C MET A 231 -1.06 -26.92 18.78
N ARG A 232 -0.02 -27.01 19.61
CA ARG A 232 0.83 -28.20 19.79
C ARG A 232 0.55 -28.96 21.08
N ALA A 233 0.01 -28.28 22.08
CA ALA A 233 -0.47 -28.93 23.28
C ALA A 233 -1.71 -28.19 23.77
N ALA A 234 -2.84 -28.91 23.79
CA ALA A 234 -4.06 -28.41 24.40
C ALA A 234 -3.90 -28.35 25.92
N SER A 235 -4.32 -27.23 26.50
CA SER A 235 -4.39 -27.03 27.94
C SER A 235 -5.48 -25.99 28.21
N ALA A 236 -6.23 -26.18 29.30
CA ALA A 236 -7.28 -25.25 29.70
C ALA A 236 -6.73 -23.89 30.17
N THR A 237 -5.46 -23.85 30.60
CA THR A 237 -4.84 -22.65 31.18
C THR A 237 -3.53 -22.24 30.50
N THR A 238 -2.86 -23.17 29.83
CA THR A 238 -1.52 -22.97 29.27
C THR A 238 -1.36 -23.63 27.90
N PRO A 239 -2.20 -23.31 26.91
CA PRO A 239 -2.08 -23.87 25.57
C PRO A 239 -0.73 -23.49 24.94
N VAL A 240 -0.10 -24.44 24.25
CA VAL A 240 1.16 -24.20 23.54
C VAL A 240 0.87 -24.03 22.05
N PHE A 241 1.30 -22.90 21.50
CA PHE A 241 1.18 -22.57 20.08
C PHE A 241 2.55 -22.54 19.40
N GLU A 242 2.60 -23.00 18.16
CA GLU A 242 3.83 -22.99 17.34
C GLU A 242 3.50 -22.55 15.91
N ARG A 243 4.39 -21.76 15.30
CA ARG A 243 4.29 -21.41 13.87
C ARG A 243 4.96 -22.47 13.01
N VAL A 244 4.18 -23.19 12.22
CA VAL A 244 4.61 -24.38 11.49
C VAL A 244 4.36 -24.21 10.00
N SER A 245 5.27 -24.72 9.16
CA SER A 245 5.12 -24.63 7.69
C SER A 245 3.98 -25.51 7.20
N LEU A 246 3.16 -24.96 6.29
CA LEU A 246 2.11 -25.69 5.59
C LEU A 246 2.63 -26.53 4.40
N ALA A 247 3.93 -26.50 4.10
CA ALA A 247 4.52 -27.33 3.03
C ALA A 247 4.42 -28.84 3.28
N GLY A 248 4.17 -29.27 4.53
CA GLY A 248 4.01 -30.66 4.91
C GLY A 248 2.60 -30.99 5.40
N ARG A 249 2.47 -32.13 6.08
CA ARG A 249 1.25 -32.49 6.81
C ARG A 249 1.20 -31.76 8.15
N ALA A 250 1.04 -30.43 8.11
CA ALA A 250 0.78 -29.66 9.31
C ALA A 250 -0.51 -30.19 9.96
N SER A 251 -0.42 -30.59 11.22
CA SER A 251 -1.55 -31.08 12.02
C SER A 251 -1.60 -30.31 13.32
N GLU A 252 -2.79 -29.94 13.75
CA GLU A 252 -3.03 -29.28 15.03
C GLU A 252 -3.35 -30.32 16.11
N GLN A 253 -2.83 -30.11 17.33
CA GLN A 253 -3.04 -30.96 18.49
C GLN A 253 -3.93 -30.26 19.52
N SER A 254 -5.04 -29.67 19.04
CA SER A 254 -6.05 -29.01 19.88
C SER A 254 -7.00 -29.99 20.58
N GLY A 255 -6.95 -31.28 20.20
CA GLY A 255 -7.93 -32.29 20.63
C GLY A 255 -9.22 -32.29 19.81
N LEU A 256 -9.38 -31.36 18.86
CA LEU A 256 -10.50 -31.34 17.93
C LEU A 256 -10.23 -32.26 16.75
N LEU A 257 -11.06 -33.29 16.55
CA LEU A 257 -11.05 -34.09 15.34
C LEU A 257 -11.79 -33.34 14.23
N TYR A 258 -11.05 -32.50 13.49
CA TYR A 258 -11.60 -31.70 12.40
C TYR A 258 -10.80 -31.88 11.11
N PRO A 259 -11.24 -32.77 10.21
CA PRO A 259 -10.68 -32.90 8.86
C PRO A 259 -11.22 -31.80 7.93
N HIS A 260 -10.39 -30.81 7.63
CA HIS A 260 -10.75 -29.65 6.79
C HIS A 260 -11.13 -30.06 5.35
N ASP A 261 -10.52 -31.11 4.83
CA ASP A 261 -10.78 -31.67 3.50
C ASP A 261 -12.20 -32.24 3.35
N LEU A 262 -12.76 -32.84 4.41
CA LEU A 262 -14.17 -33.28 4.39
C LEU A 262 -15.13 -32.10 4.26
N HIS A 263 -14.82 -30.96 4.88
CA HIS A 263 -15.67 -29.76 4.83
C HIS A 263 -15.51 -28.97 3.52
N MET A 264 -14.36 -29.12 2.84
CA MET A 264 -14.09 -28.51 1.53
C MET A 264 -14.41 -29.42 0.34
N SER A 265 -14.88 -30.64 0.60
CA SER A 265 -15.28 -31.56 -0.47
C SER A 265 -16.48 -31.01 -1.23
N ARG A 266 -16.54 -31.32 -2.52
CA ARG A 266 -17.66 -30.96 -3.42
C ARG A 266 -18.65 -32.11 -3.62
N THR A 267 -18.36 -33.29 -3.09
CA THR A 267 -19.04 -34.54 -3.51
C THR A 267 -19.47 -35.44 -2.36
N ASN A 268 -19.08 -35.14 -1.11
CA ASN A 268 -19.42 -35.97 0.04
C ASN A 268 -20.75 -35.56 0.71
N SER A 269 -21.06 -36.20 1.83
CA SER A 269 -22.25 -35.88 2.64
C SER A 269 -22.28 -34.43 3.13
N VAL A 270 -21.13 -33.83 3.43
CA VAL A 270 -21.04 -32.43 3.86
C VAL A 270 -21.46 -31.50 2.72
N ALA A 271 -20.97 -31.73 1.50
CA ALA A 271 -21.39 -30.97 0.32
C ALA A 271 -22.92 -31.03 0.10
N ASN A 272 -23.52 -32.21 0.30
CA ASN A 272 -24.98 -32.37 0.24
C ASN A 272 -25.71 -31.58 1.34
N MET A 273 -25.16 -31.53 2.57
CA MET A 273 -25.73 -30.72 3.64
C MET A 273 -25.66 -29.22 3.32
N VAL A 274 -24.50 -28.74 2.86
CA VAL A 274 -24.28 -27.34 2.44
C VAL A 274 -25.32 -26.92 1.40
N LEU A 275 -25.52 -27.74 0.36
CA LEU A 275 -26.51 -27.47 -0.69
C LEU A 275 -27.95 -27.48 -0.16
N LYS A 276 -28.31 -28.47 0.67
CA LYS A 276 -29.68 -28.59 1.21
C LYS A 276 -30.03 -27.47 2.19
N GLN A 277 -29.06 -27.00 2.97
CA GLN A 277 -29.25 -25.91 3.92
C GLN A 277 -29.12 -24.52 3.27
N GLY A 278 -28.71 -24.45 2.00
CA GLY A 278 -28.52 -23.17 1.29
C GLY A 278 -27.37 -22.33 1.86
N LEU A 279 -26.35 -22.96 2.43
CA LEU A 279 -25.19 -22.25 3.00
C LEU A 279 -24.29 -21.65 1.91
N PRO A 280 -23.52 -20.59 2.22
CA PRO A 280 -22.56 -19.99 1.28
C PRO A 280 -21.57 -21.03 0.71
N ALA A 281 -21.72 -21.35 -0.57
CA ALA A 281 -20.97 -22.42 -1.21
C ALA A 281 -20.39 -21.99 -2.55
N LYS A 282 -19.23 -22.57 -2.90
CA LYS A 282 -18.63 -22.47 -4.23
C LYS A 282 -18.54 -23.87 -4.82
N ASN A 283 -19.36 -24.15 -5.83
CA ASN A 283 -19.46 -25.46 -6.48
C ASN A 283 -19.77 -26.61 -5.50
N GLY A 284 -20.67 -26.37 -4.54
CA GLY A 284 -21.09 -27.35 -3.53
C GLY A 284 -20.13 -27.53 -2.35
N ALA A 285 -18.92 -26.95 -2.39
CA ALA A 285 -18.04 -26.88 -1.22
C ALA A 285 -18.36 -25.65 -0.37
N LEU A 286 -18.25 -25.79 0.95
CA LEU A 286 -18.35 -24.66 1.89
C LEU A 286 -17.29 -23.60 1.53
N SER A 287 -17.67 -22.32 1.57
CA SER A 287 -16.72 -21.25 1.23
C SER A 287 -15.74 -21.00 2.38
N CYS A 288 -14.48 -20.64 2.09
CA CYS A 288 -13.45 -20.45 3.12
C CYS A 288 -13.87 -19.41 4.19
N ASN A 289 -14.54 -18.35 3.76
CA ASN A 289 -15.02 -17.26 4.61
C ASN A 289 -16.19 -17.65 5.53
N TYR A 290 -16.76 -18.85 5.38
CA TYR A 290 -17.78 -19.35 6.29
C TYR A 290 -17.21 -19.58 7.69
N CYS A 291 -15.98 -20.09 7.79
CA CYS A 291 -15.26 -20.23 9.05
C CYS A 291 -14.22 -19.11 9.23
N HIS A 292 -13.52 -18.72 8.15
CA HIS A 292 -12.44 -17.73 8.20
C HIS A 292 -12.93 -16.33 7.84
N THR A 293 -13.58 -15.69 8.80
CA THR A 293 -14.01 -14.29 8.64
C THR A 293 -12.86 -13.36 8.97
N SER A 294 -12.53 -12.45 8.04
CA SER A 294 -11.52 -11.41 8.29
C SER A 294 -11.92 -10.50 9.45
N ASP A 295 -10.93 -9.96 10.15
CA ASP A 295 -11.14 -8.88 11.12
C ASP A 295 -11.55 -7.57 10.41
N SER A 296 -11.83 -6.52 11.19
CA SER A 296 -12.25 -5.21 10.65
C SER A 296 -11.23 -4.59 9.69
N ASP A 297 -9.96 -4.96 9.86
CA ASP A 297 -8.84 -4.36 9.16
C ASP A 297 -8.45 -5.17 7.92
N GLY A 298 -9.04 -6.37 7.76
CA GLY A 298 -8.79 -7.27 6.63
C GLY A 298 -7.43 -7.99 6.70
N VAL A 299 -6.67 -7.83 7.79
CA VAL A 299 -5.28 -8.30 7.91
C VAL A 299 -5.20 -9.65 8.65
N ARG A 300 -6.14 -9.92 9.55
CA ARG A 300 -6.21 -11.19 10.29
C ARG A 300 -7.58 -11.82 10.14
N PHE A 301 -7.72 -13.01 10.70
CA PHE A 301 -9.01 -13.67 10.87
C PHE A 301 -9.47 -13.54 12.32
N LYS A 302 -10.78 -13.39 12.51
CA LYS A 302 -11.40 -13.51 13.83
C LYS A 302 -11.25 -14.94 14.35
N PRO A 303 -11.24 -15.14 15.68
CA PRO A 303 -11.32 -16.48 16.26
C PRO A 303 -12.53 -17.27 15.71
N ILE A 304 -12.35 -18.57 15.51
CA ILE A 304 -13.44 -19.45 15.09
C ILE A 304 -14.33 -19.73 16.30
N GLU A 305 -15.61 -19.44 16.16
CA GLU A 305 -16.64 -19.72 17.17
C GLU A 305 -17.52 -20.89 16.72
N MET A 306 -17.72 -21.89 17.59
CA MET A 306 -18.47 -23.11 17.28
C MET A 306 -19.92 -22.80 16.85
N GLU A 307 -20.60 -21.92 17.58
CA GLU A 307 -22.01 -21.58 17.33
C GLU A 307 -22.19 -20.92 15.96
N LYS A 308 -21.24 -20.07 15.56
CA LYS A 308 -21.30 -19.34 14.29
C LYS A 308 -20.82 -20.17 13.10
N ALA A 309 -19.71 -20.89 13.26
CA ALA A 309 -19.04 -21.58 12.16
C ALA A 309 -19.48 -23.04 12.00
N CYS A 310 -20.05 -23.67 13.04
CA CYS A 310 -20.36 -25.11 13.02
C CYS A 310 -21.84 -25.41 13.34
N GLY A 311 -22.51 -24.53 14.10
CA GLY A 311 -23.85 -24.77 14.66
C GLY A 311 -24.96 -25.07 13.64
N ALA A 312 -24.80 -24.67 12.38
CA ALA A 312 -25.75 -25.01 11.32
C ALA A 312 -25.83 -26.54 11.03
N CYS A 313 -24.74 -27.26 11.27
CA CYS A 313 -24.66 -28.72 11.06
C CYS A 313 -24.38 -29.49 12.36
N HIS A 314 -23.68 -28.88 13.31
CA HIS A 314 -23.24 -29.48 14.55
C HIS A 314 -23.89 -28.78 15.74
N ASP A 315 -25.12 -29.16 16.05
CA ASP A 315 -25.85 -28.62 17.19
C ASP A 315 -25.14 -29.01 18.51
N LEU A 316 -25.06 -28.05 19.42
CA LEU A 316 -24.52 -28.23 20.75
C LEU A 316 -25.56 -28.77 21.73
N ALA A 317 -26.85 -28.66 21.39
CA ALA A 317 -27.94 -29.23 22.16
C ALA A 317 -27.86 -30.76 22.15
N PHE A 318 -27.73 -31.36 23.33
CA PHE A 318 -27.67 -32.82 23.48
C PHE A 318 -28.86 -33.41 24.22
N ALA A 319 -29.61 -32.60 24.98
CA ALA A 319 -30.80 -33.04 25.69
C ALA A 319 -31.80 -31.89 25.89
N LYS A 320 -33.06 -32.25 26.14
CA LYS A 320 -34.12 -31.31 26.48
C LYS A 320 -34.88 -31.81 27.70
N ASP A 321 -34.77 -31.09 28.81
CA ASP A 321 -35.45 -31.37 30.07
C ASP A 321 -36.59 -30.35 30.24
N GLY A 322 -37.78 -30.69 29.74
CA GLY A 322 -38.93 -29.78 29.71
C GLY A 322 -38.66 -28.55 28.83
N PRO A 323 -38.72 -27.31 29.34
CA PRO A 323 -38.40 -26.11 28.58
C PRO A 323 -36.88 -25.85 28.44
N ILE A 324 -36.04 -26.57 29.17
CA ILE A 324 -34.59 -26.30 29.21
C ILE A 324 -33.88 -27.17 28.16
N VAL A 325 -33.19 -26.54 27.22
CA VAL A 325 -32.27 -27.21 26.30
C VAL A 325 -30.89 -27.27 26.96
N ARG A 326 -30.35 -28.47 27.11
CA ARG A 326 -28.99 -28.70 27.63
C ARG A 326 -28.01 -28.72 26.48
N THR A 327 -26.98 -27.88 26.57
CA THR A 327 -25.90 -27.78 25.59
C THR A 327 -24.59 -28.29 26.18
N LEU A 328 -23.73 -28.88 25.36
CA LEU A 328 -22.39 -29.28 25.80
C LEU A 328 -21.60 -28.01 26.16
N PRO A 329 -21.07 -27.91 27.39
CA PRO A 329 -20.23 -26.77 27.75
C PRO A 329 -18.93 -26.83 26.95
N HIS A 330 -18.59 -25.73 26.28
CA HIS A 330 -17.32 -25.53 25.59
C HIS A 330 -16.74 -24.17 25.98
N GLY A 331 -15.43 -24.00 25.78
CA GLY A 331 -14.77 -22.73 26.04
C GLY A 331 -15.36 -21.62 25.18
N LYS A 332 -15.59 -20.45 25.77
CA LYS A 332 -15.96 -19.24 25.04
C LYS A 332 -14.67 -18.50 24.68
N PRO A 333 -14.42 -18.15 23.40
CA PRO A 333 -13.19 -17.47 23.01
C PRO A 333 -12.93 -16.16 23.77
N GLU A 334 -13.96 -15.49 24.29
CA GLU A 334 -13.81 -14.26 25.07
C GLU A 334 -13.38 -14.49 26.53
N GLN A 335 -13.33 -15.74 26.98
CA GLN A 335 -13.05 -16.11 28.37
C GLN A 335 -11.66 -16.75 28.57
N VAL A 336 -10.85 -16.86 27.51
CA VAL A 336 -9.53 -17.50 27.50
C VAL A 336 -8.46 -16.64 26.86
#